data_AF-A0A4R9PBT6-F1
#
_entry.id   AF-A0A4R9PBT6-F1
#
_cell.length_a   1.000
_cell.length_b   1.000
_cell.length_c   1.000
_cell.angle_alpha   90.00
_cell.angle_beta   90.00
_cell.angle_gamma   90.00
#
_symmetry.space_group_name_H-M   'P 1'
#
loop_
_entity.id
_entity.type
_entity.pdbx_description
1 polymer ?
#
loop_
_entity_poly.entity_id
_entity_poly.type
_entity_poly.pdbx_seq_one_letter_code
_entity_poly.pdbx_strand_id
1 'polypeptide(L)' 'MAMIVQNYVGCDISKARLDLFDEASGRYQRIPNQAEAIEAYVA' A
#
# COMPACT_ATOMS: atom_id res chain seq x y z
N MET A 1 -2.69 15.37 -20.38
CA MET A 1 -3.69 15.16 -19.32
C MET A 1 -3.04 14.25 -18.29
N ALA A 2 -2.67 14.74 -17.10
CA ALA A 2 -2.12 13.87 -16.06
C ALA A 2 -3.31 13.15 -15.38
N MET A 3 -3.38 11.84 -15.54
CA MET A 3 -4.39 11.02 -14.85
C MET A 3 -4.01 11.00 -13.37
N ILE A 4 -4.86 11.55 -12.50
CA ILE A 4 -4.70 11.36 -11.06
C ILE A 4 -5.12 9.92 -10.78
N VAL A 5 -4.14 9.04 -10.61
CA VAL A 5 -4.37 7.67 -10.18
C VAL A 5 -4.60 7.71 -8.67
N GLN A 6 -5.83 7.48 -8.24
CA GLN A 6 -6.15 7.31 -6.82
C GLN A 6 -5.87 5.85 -6.45
N ASN A 7 -4.82 5.62 -5.66
CA ASN A 7 -4.50 4.31 -5.14
C ASN A 7 -5.25 4.09 -3.82
N TYR A 8 -6.12 3.07 -3.76
CA TYR A 8 -6.88 2.72 -2.57
C TYR A 8 -6.24 1.52 -1.87
N VAL A 9 -5.79 1.72 -0.63
CA VAL A 9 -5.22 0.64 0.19
C VAL A 9 -6.20 0.26 1.29
N GLY A 10 -6.64 -0.99 1.29
CA GLY A 10 -7.48 -1.54 2.36
C GLY A 10 -6.68 -1.69 3.65
N CYS A 11 -6.98 -0.88 4.67
CA CYS A 11 -6.30 -0.88 5.96
C CYS A 11 -7.22 -1.43 7.06
N ASP A 12 -7.12 -2.73 7.34
CA ASP A 12 -7.91 -3.36 8.40
C ASP A 12 -7.39 -2.94 9.79
N ILE A 13 -8.23 -2.24 10.56
CA ILE A 13 -7.83 -1.66 11.86
C ILE A 13 -7.39 -2.70 12.90
N SER A 14 -7.82 -3.96 12.74
CA SER A 14 -7.47 -5.05 13.67
C SER A 14 -6.11 -5.68 13.34
N LYS A 15 -5.53 -5.37 12.18
CA LYS A 15 -4.25 -5.91 11.72
C LYS A 15 -3.11 -4.92 11.94
N ALA A 16 -2.03 -5.42 12.55
CA ALA A 16 -0.79 -4.65 12.71
C ALA A 16 0.04 -4.53 11.41
N ARG A 17 -0.28 -5.34 10.39
CA ARG A 17 0.45 -5.40 9.11
C ARG A 17 -0.51 -5.58 7.94
N LEU A 18 -0.12 -5.05 6.78
CA LEU A 18 -0.82 -5.17 5.51
C LEU A 18 0.00 -6.03 4.56
N ASP A 19 -0.68 -6.88 3.80
CA ASP A 19 -0.09 -7.68 2.72
C ASP A 19 -0.59 -7.06 1.41
N LEU A 20 0.30 -6.38 0.68
CA LEU A 20 -0.01 -5.63 -0.54
C LEU A 20 0.71 -6.27 -1.73
N PHE A 21 0.07 -6.28 -2.89
CA PHE A 21 0.69 -6.75 -4.12
C PHE A 21 1.22 -5.55 -4.90
N ASP A 22 2.53 -5.49 -5.09
CA ASP A 22 3.16 -4.47 -5.93
C ASP A 22 3.20 -4.94 -7.38
N GLU A 23 2.44 -4.26 -8.24
CA GLU A 23 2.39 -4.54 -9.68
C GLU A 23 3.70 -4.20 -10.39
N ALA A 24 4.47 -3.22 -9.89
CA ALA A 24 5.71 -2.79 -10.52
C ALA A 24 6.81 -3.87 -10.43
N SER A 25 6.93 -4.52 -9.27
CA SER A 25 7.87 -5.64 -9.07
C SER A 25 7.24 -7.02 -9.25
N GLY A 26 5.90 -7.11 -9.32
CA GLY A 26 5.15 -8.36 -9.38
C GLY A 26 5.26 -9.19 -8.10
N ARG A 27 5.46 -8.54 -6.94
CA ARG A 27 5.73 -9.21 -5.66
C ARG A 27 4.75 -8.80 -4.57
N TYR A 28 4.51 -9.73 -3.65
CA TYR A 28 3.83 -9.45 -2.40
C TYR A 28 4.79 -8.78 -1.41
N GLN A 29 4.36 -7.64 -0.87
CA GLN A 29 5.05 -6.91 0.18
C GLN A 29 4.21 -6.92 1.45
N ARG A 30 4.88 -7.10 2.60
CA ARG A 30 4.24 -7.03 3.91
C ARG A 30 4.78 -5.82 4.65
N ILE A 31 3.91 -4.84 4.88
CA ILE A 31 4.26 -3.58 5.53
C ILE A 31 3.51 -3.41 6.87
N PRO A 32 4.01 -2.59 7.82
CA PRO A 32 3.22 -2.17 8.97
C PRO A 32 1.92 -1.46 8.54
N ASN A 33 0.83 -1.66 9.28
CA ASN A 33 -0.41 -0.90 9.10
C ASN A 33 -0.29 0.47 9.78
N GLN A 34 0.61 1.30 9.27
CA GLN A 34 0.91 2.64 9.76
C GLN A 34 0.98 3.60 8.57
N ALA A 35 0.58 4.85 8.79
CA ALA A 35 0.48 5.85 7.73
C ALA A 35 1.82 6.02 7.00
N GLU A 36 2.93 6.12 7.73
CA GLU A 36 4.26 6.31 7.14
C GLU A 36 4.68 5.12 6.25
N ALA A 37 4.32 3.89 6.65
CA ALA A 37 4.65 2.71 5.87
C ALA A 37 3.79 2.59 4.59
N ILE A 38 2.53 3.01 4.67
CA ILE A 38 1.62 3.03 3.51
C ILE A 38 2.05 4.12 2.52
N GLU A 39 2.40 5.32 3.02
CA GLU A 39 2.92 6.40 2.17
C GLU A 39 4.20 5.98 1.45
N ALA A 40 5.13 5.31 2.14
CA ALA A 40 6.35 4.80 1.53
C ALA A 40 6.11 3.69 0.48
N TYR A 41 4.99 2.96 0.58
CA TYR A 41 4.61 1.95 -0.41
C TYR A 41 3.91 2.56 -1.64
N VAL A 42 3.17 3.66 -1.45
CA VAL A 42 2.43 4.33 -2.54
C VAL A 42 3.31 5.32 -3.32
N ALA A 43 4.42 5.78 -2.74
CA ALA A 43 5.39 6.68 -3.36
C ALA A 43 6.16 6.02 -4.52
#